data_AF-A0A1G4ERW3-F1
#
_entry.id   AF-A0A1G4ERW3-F1
#
_cell.length_a   1.000
_cell.length_b   1.000
_cell.length_c   1.000
_cell.angle_alpha   90.00
_cell.angle_beta   90.00
_cell.angle_gamma   90.00
#
_symmetry.space_group_name_H-M   'P 1'
#
loop_
_entity.id
_entity.type
_entity.pdbx_description
1 polymer ?
#
loop_
_entity_poly.entity_id
_entity_poly.type
_entity_poly.pdbx_seq_one_letter_code
_entity_poly.pdbx_strand_id
1 'polypeptide(L)'
;MRLRHKPYAMDRINEYSHIVIGNPEERAGNWKEVFGNEQPIHIEVGTGRGRFMYDMAKANPHINYIGIEKFTSVVVDALDKLIEEEVPNLKLINKDAEDLTVFFAKGEIDRVYLNFSDPWPKNRHTKRRLTYKAFLRNYEEVLVDGGEIHFKTDNQSLFEYSLMSMAEYGMLLTYLSLDLHNSDYEGNIMTEYEEKFSSKGHRIYRVEAKYRTEPMQ
;
A
#
# COMPACT_ATOMS: atom_id res chain seq x y z
N MET A 1 -4.93 -6.35 17.95
CA MET A 1 -6.25 -5.79 18.34
C MET A 1 -7.32 -6.62 17.64
N ARG A 2 -8.37 -7.10 18.33
CA ARG A 2 -9.43 -7.89 17.66
C ARG A 2 -10.32 -6.92 16.88
N LEU A 3 -10.53 -7.18 15.59
CA LEU A 3 -11.41 -6.34 14.77
C LEU A 3 -12.85 -6.45 15.28
N ARG A 4 -13.53 -5.31 15.38
CA ARG A 4 -14.92 -5.25 15.81
C ARG A 4 -15.81 -5.48 14.58
N HIS A 5 -16.72 -6.44 14.69
CA HIS A 5 -17.75 -6.66 13.65
C HIS A 5 -18.64 -5.42 13.53
N LYS A 6 -18.91 -5.00 12.29
CA LYS A 6 -19.77 -3.86 11.95
C LYS A 6 -20.85 -4.34 10.97
N PRO A 7 -22.06 -4.65 11.45
CA PRO A 7 -23.09 -5.25 10.60
C PRO A 7 -23.51 -4.35 9.42
N TYR A 8 -23.39 -3.03 9.56
CA TYR A 8 -23.73 -2.03 8.55
C TYR A 8 -22.64 -1.85 7.46
N ALA A 9 -21.48 -2.48 7.59
CA ALA A 9 -20.32 -2.15 6.78
C ALA A 9 -20.53 -2.43 5.29
N MET A 10 -21.16 -3.55 4.96
CA MET A 10 -21.38 -3.94 3.57
C MET A 10 -22.42 -3.04 2.88
N ASP A 11 -23.52 -2.73 3.56
CA ASP A 11 -24.56 -1.85 3.02
C ASP A 11 -23.99 -0.48 2.68
N ARG A 12 -23.15 0.06 3.57
CA ARG A 12 -22.48 1.34 3.37
C ARG A 12 -21.43 1.31 2.25
N ILE A 13 -20.66 0.23 2.14
CA ILE A 13 -19.73 0.05 1.02
C ILE A 13 -20.48 0.02 -0.32
N ASN A 14 -21.63 -0.66 -0.37
CA ASN A 14 -22.46 -0.72 -1.58
C ASN A 14 -23.05 0.65 -1.96
N GLU A 15 -23.50 1.42 -0.96
CA GLU A 15 -24.01 2.79 -1.14
C GLU A 15 -22.95 3.71 -1.77
N TYR A 16 -21.68 3.57 -1.36
CA TYR A 16 -20.55 4.37 -1.85
C TYR A 16 -19.64 3.59 -2.80
N SER A 17 -20.23 2.82 -3.72
CA SER A 17 -19.51 2.00 -4.71
C SER A 17 -18.64 2.80 -5.70
N HIS A 18 -18.80 4.12 -5.75
CA HIS A 18 -17.95 5.05 -6.51
C HIS A 18 -16.66 5.45 -5.77
N ILE A 19 -16.57 5.15 -4.46
CA ILE A 19 -15.37 5.31 -3.62
C ILE A 19 -14.76 3.94 -3.35
N VAL A 20 -15.57 2.98 -2.89
CA VAL A 20 -15.15 1.58 -2.69
C VAL A 20 -15.56 0.77 -3.91
N ILE A 21 -14.62 0.50 -4.81
CA ILE A 21 -14.91 -0.12 -6.10
C ILE A 21 -15.33 -1.58 -5.87
N GLY A 22 -16.58 -1.89 -6.20
CA GLY A 22 -17.18 -3.21 -5.95
C GLY A 22 -16.62 -4.34 -6.84
N ASN A 23 -16.38 -4.02 -8.13
CA ASN A 23 -15.86 -4.94 -9.14
C ASN A 23 -14.50 -4.44 -9.69
N PRO A 24 -13.43 -4.42 -8.88
CA PRO A 24 -12.12 -3.94 -9.32
C PRO A 24 -11.57 -4.74 -10.52
N GLU A 25 -11.94 -6.02 -10.65
CA GLU A 25 -11.56 -6.88 -11.77
C GLU A 25 -12.05 -6.38 -13.14
N GLU A 26 -13.17 -5.65 -13.17
CA GLU A 26 -13.70 -5.04 -14.41
C GLU A 26 -12.98 -3.72 -14.74
N ARG A 27 -12.06 -3.26 -13.88
CA ARG A 27 -11.34 -2.00 -14.01
C ARG A 27 -9.90 -2.16 -14.45
N ALA A 28 -9.38 -3.39 -14.51
CA ALA A 28 -8.03 -3.65 -15.00
C ALA A 28 -7.84 -3.05 -16.41
N GLY A 29 -6.82 -2.22 -16.56
CA GLY A 29 -6.50 -1.47 -17.78
C GLY A 29 -7.29 -0.16 -17.98
N ASN A 30 -8.24 0.16 -17.11
CA ASN A 30 -9.14 1.31 -17.23
C ASN A 30 -9.25 2.13 -15.93
N TRP A 31 -8.32 2.00 -14.98
CA TRP A 31 -8.41 2.73 -13.71
C TRP A 31 -8.38 4.25 -13.88
N LYS A 32 -7.70 4.76 -14.90
CA LYS A 32 -7.69 6.18 -15.25
C LYS A 32 -9.07 6.73 -15.61
N GLU A 33 -9.94 5.91 -16.22
CA GLU A 33 -11.34 6.27 -16.47
C GLU A 33 -12.14 6.38 -15.16
N VAL A 34 -11.85 5.52 -14.18
CA VAL A 34 -12.46 5.59 -12.83
C VAL A 34 -12.10 6.89 -12.12
N PHE A 35 -10.88 7.37 -12.30
CA PHE A 35 -10.44 8.68 -11.78
C PHE A 35 -10.83 9.87 -12.67
N GLY A 36 -11.21 9.62 -13.93
CA GLY A 36 -11.52 10.65 -14.91
C GLY A 36 -10.32 11.50 -15.34
N ASN A 37 -9.10 10.98 -15.21
CA ASN A 37 -7.87 11.69 -15.54
C ASN A 37 -6.69 10.74 -15.81
N GLU A 38 -5.58 11.28 -16.33
CA GLU A 38 -4.38 10.53 -16.74
C GLU A 38 -3.24 10.53 -15.69
N GLN A 39 -3.51 10.95 -14.46
CA GLN A 39 -2.48 11.07 -13.43
C GLN A 39 -1.91 9.71 -13.01
N PRO A 40 -0.67 9.68 -12.48
CA PRO A 40 -0.05 8.46 -11.95
C PRO A 40 -0.92 7.80 -10.88
N ILE A 41 -0.87 6.47 -10.79
CA ILE A 41 -1.62 5.68 -9.82
C ILE A 41 -0.64 5.07 -8.82
N HIS A 42 -0.80 5.41 -7.55
CA HIS A 42 -0.10 4.82 -6.43
C HIS A 42 -1.07 3.93 -5.63
N ILE A 43 -0.61 2.75 -5.22
CA ILE A 43 -1.41 1.87 -4.37
C ILE A 43 -0.80 1.71 -2.98
N GLU A 44 -1.63 1.42 -1.99
CA GLU A 44 -1.19 0.89 -0.70
C GLU A 44 -1.84 -0.46 -0.45
N VAL A 45 -1.03 -1.45 -0.09
CA VAL A 45 -1.51 -2.79 0.27
C VAL A 45 -1.55 -2.92 1.78
N GLY A 46 -2.75 -3.16 2.32
CA GLY A 46 -2.99 -3.16 3.77
C GLY A 46 -3.21 -1.76 4.32
N THR A 47 -4.09 -0.98 3.68
CA THR A 47 -4.33 0.44 4.00
C THR A 47 -4.85 0.69 5.42
N GLY A 48 -5.35 -0.33 6.11
CA GLY A 48 -5.92 -0.15 7.43
C GLY A 48 -7.05 0.89 7.38
N ARG A 49 -7.08 1.80 8.35
CA ARG A 49 -8.11 2.85 8.45
C ARG A 49 -7.90 4.04 7.50
N GLY A 50 -6.98 3.93 6.54
CA GLY A 50 -6.88 4.88 5.44
C GLY A 50 -6.13 6.19 5.69
N ARG A 51 -5.69 6.49 6.93
CA ARG A 51 -5.06 7.80 7.24
C ARG A 51 -3.87 8.12 6.33
N PHE A 52 -2.98 7.15 6.11
CA PHE A 52 -1.82 7.35 5.24
C PHE A 52 -2.23 7.75 3.83
N MET A 53 -3.08 6.97 3.18
CA MET A 53 -3.52 7.25 1.82
C MET A 53 -4.34 8.53 1.72
N TYR A 54 -5.15 8.81 2.72
CA TYR A 54 -5.89 10.07 2.83
C TYR A 54 -4.94 11.28 2.86
N ASP A 55 -3.96 11.27 3.75
CA ASP A 55 -3.01 12.37 3.90
C ASP A 55 -2.12 12.49 2.64
N MET A 56 -1.73 11.36 2.03
CA MET A 56 -1.02 11.32 0.74
C MET A 56 -1.84 11.92 -0.39
N ALA A 57 -3.11 11.55 -0.52
CA ALA A 57 -4.00 12.05 -1.56
C ALA A 57 -4.25 13.56 -1.42
N LYS A 58 -4.41 14.07 -0.18
CA LYS A 58 -4.55 15.52 0.07
C LYS A 58 -3.27 16.29 -0.21
N ALA A 59 -2.11 15.74 0.16
CA ALA A 59 -0.82 16.38 -0.10
C ALA A 59 -0.43 16.35 -1.59
N ASN A 60 -0.95 15.39 -2.36
CA ASN A 60 -0.58 15.16 -3.76
C ASN A 60 -1.84 15.06 -4.65
N PRO A 61 -2.55 16.18 -4.92
CA PRO A 61 -3.76 16.19 -5.75
C PRO A 61 -3.51 15.87 -7.23
N HIS A 62 -2.24 15.69 -7.61
CA HIS A 62 -1.79 15.33 -8.96
C HIS A 62 -1.45 13.85 -9.09
N ILE A 63 -1.77 13.04 -8.07
CA ILE A 63 -1.55 11.60 -8.02
C ILE A 63 -2.87 10.95 -7.60
N ASN A 64 -3.24 9.86 -8.28
CA ASN A 64 -4.36 9.02 -7.91
C ASN A 64 -3.90 7.93 -6.94
N TYR A 65 -4.74 7.61 -5.96
CA TYR A 65 -4.43 6.66 -4.90
C TYR A 65 -5.49 5.56 -4.82
N ILE A 66 -5.05 4.31 -4.66
CA ILE A 66 -5.94 3.17 -4.41
C ILE A 66 -5.49 2.42 -3.15
N GLY A 67 -6.32 2.45 -2.11
CA GLY A 67 -6.11 1.68 -0.89
C GLY A 67 -6.73 0.28 -0.98
N ILE A 68 -5.97 -0.76 -0.65
CA ILE A 68 -6.41 -2.16 -0.73
C ILE A 68 -6.42 -2.76 0.67
N GLU A 69 -7.58 -3.22 1.11
CA GLU A 69 -7.76 -3.79 2.44
C GLU A 69 -8.80 -4.91 2.44
N LYS A 70 -8.46 -6.04 3.04
CA LYS A 70 -9.32 -7.24 3.04
C LYS A 70 -10.44 -7.19 4.06
N PHE A 71 -10.24 -6.50 5.18
CA PHE A 71 -11.21 -6.49 6.27
C PHE A 71 -12.27 -5.41 6.05
N THR A 72 -13.49 -5.82 5.72
CA THR A 72 -14.65 -4.93 5.50
C THR A 72 -14.89 -3.95 6.65
N SER A 73 -14.72 -4.40 7.90
CA SER A 73 -14.87 -3.54 9.10
C SER A 73 -13.85 -2.41 9.17
N VAL A 74 -12.71 -2.56 8.48
CA VAL A 74 -11.60 -1.59 8.42
C VAL A 74 -11.76 -0.69 7.19
N VAL A 75 -12.13 -1.25 6.03
CA VAL A 75 -12.46 -0.47 4.83
C VAL A 75 -13.57 0.53 5.13
N VAL A 76 -14.62 0.15 5.87
CA VAL A 76 -15.69 1.09 6.20
C VAL A 76 -15.21 2.24 7.09
N ASP A 77 -14.20 2.05 7.97
CA ASP A 77 -13.61 3.18 8.71
C ASP A 77 -12.90 4.16 7.78
N ALA A 78 -12.20 3.65 6.76
CA ALA A 78 -11.54 4.49 5.77
C ALA A 78 -12.55 5.21 4.87
N LEU A 79 -13.62 4.52 4.46
CA LEU A 79 -14.73 5.08 3.70
C LEU A 79 -15.43 6.22 4.46
N ASP A 80 -15.74 6.01 5.75
CA ASP A 80 -16.41 7.02 6.58
C ASP A 80 -15.65 8.35 6.57
N LYS A 81 -14.32 8.31 6.70
CA LYS A 81 -13.47 9.51 6.60
C LYS A 81 -13.46 10.12 5.20
N LEU A 82 -13.47 9.30 4.14
CA LEU A 82 -13.45 9.79 2.77
C LEU A 82 -14.73 10.54 2.39
N ILE A 83 -15.87 10.10 2.92
CA ILE A 83 -17.16 10.76 2.73
C ILE A 83 -17.17 12.13 3.39
N GLU A 84 -16.58 12.26 4.59
CA GLU A 84 -16.54 13.50 5.35
C GLU A 84 -15.66 14.59 4.71
N GLU A 85 -14.59 14.18 4.02
CA GLU A 85 -13.49 15.09 3.62
C GLU A 85 -13.37 15.32 2.11
N GLU A 86 -14.20 14.66 1.29
CA GLU A 86 -14.24 14.81 -0.18
C GLU A 86 -12.86 14.73 -0.87
N VAL A 87 -12.21 13.56 -0.79
CA VAL A 87 -10.89 13.32 -1.43
C VAL A 87 -11.07 12.55 -2.76
N PRO A 88 -11.20 13.25 -3.92
CA PRO A 88 -11.63 12.61 -5.17
C PRO A 88 -10.57 11.70 -5.81
N ASN A 89 -9.29 11.94 -5.52
CA ASN A 89 -8.14 11.19 -6.01
C ASN A 89 -7.78 9.99 -5.13
N LEU A 90 -8.71 9.50 -4.29
CA LEU A 90 -8.54 8.28 -3.50
C LEU A 90 -9.74 7.34 -3.68
N LYS A 91 -9.46 6.10 -4.09
CA LYS A 91 -10.41 4.99 -4.15
C LYS A 91 -9.97 3.85 -3.23
N LEU A 92 -10.91 2.98 -2.90
CA LEU A 92 -10.68 1.82 -2.04
C LEU A 92 -11.10 0.53 -2.75
N ILE A 93 -10.40 -0.56 -2.45
CA ILE A 93 -10.76 -1.93 -2.85
C ILE A 93 -10.89 -2.78 -1.59
N ASN A 94 -12.04 -3.43 -1.40
CA ASN A 94 -12.23 -4.40 -0.32
C ASN A 94 -11.96 -5.84 -0.78
N LYS A 95 -10.69 -6.20 -0.98
CA LYS A 95 -10.24 -7.54 -1.41
C LYS A 95 -8.92 -7.91 -0.73
N ASP A 96 -8.55 -9.18 -0.80
CA ASP A 96 -7.17 -9.60 -0.45
C ASP A 96 -6.21 -9.18 -1.58
N ALA A 97 -4.97 -8.93 -1.23
CA ALA A 97 -3.93 -8.49 -2.16
C ALA A 97 -3.12 -9.65 -2.75
N GLU A 98 -3.46 -10.90 -2.44
CA GLU A 98 -2.85 -12.08 -3.06
C GLU A 98 -2.92 -12.03 -4.60
N ASP A 99 -3.97 -11.47 -5.19
CA ASP A 99 -4.18 -11.46 -6.65
C ASP A 99 -4.31 -10.02 -7.23
N LEU A 100 -3.32 -9.16 -6.98
CA LEU A 100 -3.29 -7.80 -7.56
C LEU A 100 -3.44 -7.76 -9.09
N THR A 101 -2.94 -8.77 -9.77
CA THR A 101 -2.96 -8.90 -11.24
C THR A 101 -4.37 -9.14 -11.80
N VAL A 102 -5.34 -9.45 -10.94
CA VAL A 102 -6.77 -9.50 -11.30
C VAL A 102 -7.38 -8.10 -11.33
N PHE A 103 -6.85 -7.17 -10.54
CA PHE A 103 -7.41 -5.82 -10.41
C PHE A 103 -6.72 -4.81 -11.31
N PHE A 104 -5.48 -5.07 -11.71
CA PHE A 104 -4.65 -4.15 -12.47
C PHE A 104 -4.02 -4.83 -13.68
N ALA A 105 -4.00 -4.12 -14.80
CA ALA A 105 -3.23 -4.51 -15.97
C ALA A 105 -1.74 -4.20 -15.78
N LYS A 106 -0.91 -4.77 -16.66
CA LYS A 106 0.53 -4.49 -16.67
C LYS A 106 0.80 -3.01 -16.93
N GLY A 107 1.66 -2.41 -16.11
CA GLY A 107 2.07 -1.01 -16.25
C GLY A 107 0.99 0.00 -15.85
N GLU A 108 -0.05 -0.43 -15.13
CA GLU A 108 -1.15 0.45 -14.72
C GLU A 108 -0.87 1.20 -13.42
N ILE A 109 0.08 0.71 -12.61
CA ILE A 109 0.47 1.30 -11.33
C ILE A 109 1.89 1.87 -11.42
N ASP A 110 2.11 3.04 -10.84
CA ASP A 110 3.42 3.69 -10.80
C ASP A 110 4.21 3.36 -9.52
N ARG A 111 3.51 3.10 -8.39
CA ARG A 111 4.15 2.83 -7.10
C ARG A 111 3.31 1.98 -6.15
N VAL A 112 3.97 1.14 -5.36
CA VAL A 112 3.38 0.39 -4.25
C VAL A 112 3.90 0.92 -2.91
N TYR A 113 2.99 1.23 -1.99
CA TYR A 113 3.30 1.50 -0.59
C TYR A 113 2.96 0.29 0.28
N LEU A 114 3.88 -0.03 1.19
CA LEU A 114 3.72 -1.05 2.22
C LEU A 114 4.04 -0.41 3.58
N ASN A 115 3.03 -0.26 4.43
CA ASN A 115 3.18 0.42 5.70
C ASN A 115 2.81 -0.53 6.84
N PHE A 116 3.78 -0.82 7.72
CA PHE A 116 3.55 -1.60 8.95
C PHE A 116 2.88 -2.96 8.71
N SER A 117 3.24 -3.61 7.60
CA SER A 117 2.70 -4.91 7.20
C SER A 117 2.91 -5.99 8.27
N ASP A 118 2.01 -6.98 8.32
CA ASP A 118 2.10 -8.08 9.29
C ASP A 118 3.47 -8.81 9.21
N PRO A 119 4.22 -8.93 10.32
CA PRO A 119 5.59 -9.44 10.28
C PRO A 119 5.68 -10.97 10.11
N TRP A 120 4.62 -11.70 10.45
CA TRP A 120 4.55 -13.17 10.40
C TRP A 120 5.83 -13.85 10.93
N PRO A 121 6.14 -13.77 12.23
CA PRO A 121 7.46 -14.14 12.77
C PRO A 121 7.77 -15.65 12.67
N LYS A 122 6.77 -16.51 12.50
CA LYS A 122 6.97 -17.96 12.38
C LYS A 122 7.38 -18.30 10.94
N ASN A 123 8.47 -19.06 10.76
CA ASN A 123 8.98 -19.48 9.44
C ASN A 123 7.93 -20.13 8.53
N ARG A 124 7.01 -20.92 9.08
CA ARG A 124 5.91 -21.52 8.32
C ARG A 124 4.95 -20.51 7.68
N HIS A 125 4.98 -19.25 8.13
CA HIS A 125 4.14 -18.15 7.65
C HIS A 125 4.92 -17.17 6.75
N THR A 126 6.19 -17.42 6.43
CA THR A 126 7.02 -16.51 5.60
C THR A 126 6.34 -16.12 4.29
N LYS A 127 5.63 -17.07 3.65
CA LYS A 127 4.90 -16.83 2.38
C LYS A 127 3.78 -15.79 2.49
N ARG A 128 3.36 -15.43 3.71
CA ARG A 128 2.31 -14.42 3.98
C ARG A 128 2.87 -13.00 4.11
N ARG A 129 4.19 -12.83 4.17
CA ARG A 129 4.82 -11.51 4.23
C ARG A 129 4.67 -10.85 2.86
N LEU A 130 4.18 -9.61 2.84
CA LEU A 130 3.95 -8.86 1.60
C LEU A 130 5.24 -8.57 0.81
N THR A 131 6.41 -8.74 1.42
CA THR A 131 7.70 -8.65 0.70
C THR A 131 8.26 -10.01 0.30
N TYR A 132 7.49 -11.10 0.39
CA TYR A 132 7.90 -12.42 -0.13
C TYR A 132 7.85 -12.42 -1.66
N LYS A 133 8.75 -13.18 -2.30
CA LYS A 133 8.93 -13.24 -3.76
C LYS A 133 7.67 -13.40 -4.62
N ALA A 134 6.61 -14.05 -4.11
CA ALA A 134 5.35 -14.16 -4.84
C ALA A 134 4.63 -12.81 -4.93
N PHE A 135 4.56 -12.05 -3.83
CA PHE A 135 4.03 -10.69 -3.83
C PHE A 135 4.92 -9.75 -4.64
N LEU A 136 6.24 -9.85 -4.51
CA LEU A 136 7.17 -9.05 -5.33
C LEU A 136 6.96 -9.27 -6.83
N ARG A 137 6.64 -10.50 -7.25
CA ARG A 137 6.27 -10.75 -8.65
C ARG A 137 4.95 -10.10 -9.03
N ASN A 138 3.93 -10.25 -8.19
CA ASN A 138 2.62 -9.66 -8.47
C ASN A 138 2.69 -8.14 -8.59
N TYR A 139 3.53 -7.48 -7.77
CA TYR A 139 3.79 -6.05 -7.90
C TYR A 139 4.49 -5.71 -9.22
N GLU A 140 5.53 -6.45 -9.60
CA GLU A 140 6.25 -6.25 -10.87
C GLU A 140 5.33 -6.40 -12.09
N GLU A 141 4.38 -7.34 -12.04
CA GLU A 141 3.45 -7.60 -13.14
C GLU A 141 2.48 -6.44 -13.39
N VAL A 142 2.14 -5.65 -12.37
CA VAL A 142 1.18 -4.53 -12.47
C VAL A 142 1.84 -3.16 -12.50
N LEU A 143 3.09 -3.06 -12.03
CA LEU A 143 3.86 -1.83 -12.04
C LEU A 143 4.35 -1.47 -13.45
N VAL A 144 4.56 -0.18 -13.69
CA VAL A 144 5.36 0.31 -14.82
C VAL A 144 6.78 -0.24 -14.75
N ASP A 145 7.46 -0.30 -15.89
CA ASP A 145 8.86 -0.69 -15.95
C ASP A 145 9.71 0.24 -15.06
N GLY A 146 10.46 -0.34 -14.12
CA GLY A 146 11.20 0.43 -13.14
C GLY A 146 10.34 1.03 -12.03
N GLY A 147 9.12 0.54 -11.81
CA GLY A 147 8.29 0.92 -10.67
C GLY A 147 8.95 0.62 -9.32
N GLU A 148 8.42 1.21 -8.26
CA GLU A 148 9.03 1.18 -6.93
C GLU A 148 8.08 0.64 -5.86
N ILE A 149 8.68 -0.04 -4.87
CA ILE A 149 8.05 -0.36 -3.59
C ILE A 149 8.65 0.56 -2.53
N HIS A 150 7.78 1.29 -1.84
CA HIS A 150 8.11 2.12 -0.69
C HIS A 150 7.62 1.42 0.57
N PHE A 151 8.55 0.87 1.34
CA PHE A 151 8.24 0.06 2.52
C PHE A 151 8.71 0.73 3.80
N LYS A 152 7.83 0.83 4.80
CA LYS A 152 8.18 1.23 6.17
C LYS A 152 7.61 0.31 7.23
N THR A 153 8.37 0.11 8.30
CA THR A 153 7.96 -0.72 9.45
C THR A 153 8.75 -0.34 10.70
N ASP A 154 8.19 -0.59 11.87
CA ASP A 154 8.88 -0.58 13.17
C ASP A 154 9.51 -1.95 13.51
N ASN A 155 9.16 -2.99 12.76
CA ASN A 155 9.59 -4.36 13.04
C ASN A 155 10.93 -4.66 12.36
N GLN A 156 12.01 -4.67 13.15
CA GLN A 156 13.36 -4.92 12.65
C GLN A 156 13.49 -6.26 11.91
N SER A 157 12.93 -7.36 12.45
CA SER A 157 13.05 -8.67 11.82
C SER A 157 12.32 -8.78 10.49
N LEU A 158 11.17 -8.11 10.36
CA LEU A 158 10.48 -7.99 9.07
C LEU A 158 11.32 -7.15 8.11
N PHE A 159 11.88 -6.02 8.57
CA PHE A 159 12.71 -5.15 7.74
C PHE A 159 13.95 -5.86 7.18
N GLU A 160 14.71 -6.54 8.04
CA GLU A 160 15.87 -7.35 7.65
C GLU A 160 15.49 -8.41 6.62
N TYR A 161 14.38 -9.12 6.85
CA TYR A 161 13.85 -10.08 5.89
C TYR A 161 13.48 -9.42 4.54
N SER A 162 12.83 -8.25 4.57
CA SER A 162 12.39 -7.54 3.38
C SER A 162 13.58 -7.07 2.54
N LEU A 163 14.64 -6.54 3.17
CA LEU A 163 15.89 -6.17 2.46
C LEU A 163 16.49 -7.38 1.75
N MET A 164 16.62 -8.52 2.45
CA MET A 164 17.13 -9.75 1.85
C MET A 164 16.24 -10.25 0.71
N SER A 165 14.91 -10.27 0.92
CA SER A 165 13.98 -10.74 -0.09
C SER A 165 13.95 -9.85 -1.34
N MET A 166 14.05 -8.52 -1.19
CA MET A 166 14.13 -7.59 -2.32
C MET A 166 15.47 -7.73 -3.06
N ALA A 167 16.57 -7.88 -2.34
CA ALA A 167 17.89 -8.12 -2.94
C ALA A 167 17.96 -9.46 -3.68
N GLU A 168 17.45 -10.54 -3.09
CA GLU A 168 17.34 -11.87 -3.73
C GLU A 168 16.44 -11.86 -4.96
N TYR A 169 15.40 -11.01 -4.98
CA TYR A 169 14.55 -10.81 -6.15
C TYR A 169 15.28 -10.03 -7.27
N GLY A 170 16.36 -9.32 -6.95
CA GLY A 170 17.15 -8.54 -7.90
C GLY A 170 16.82 -7.05 -7.93
N MET A 171 16.02 -6.55 -6.98
CA MET A 171 15.67 -5.13 -6.91
C MET A 171 16.87 -4.25 -6.55
N LEU A 172 16.83 -2.99 -6.95
CA LEU A 172 17.80 -1.96 -6.56
C LEU A 172 17.25 -1.15 -5.38
N LEU A 173 17.98 -1.08 -4.27
CA LEU A 173 17.62 -0.20 -3.16
C LEU A 173 18.05 1.23 -3.50
N THR A 174 17.10 2.16 -3.64
CA THR A 174 17.34 3.56 -4.00
C THR A 174 17.40 4.47 -2.78
N TYR A 175 16.76 4.07 -1.69
CA TYR A 175 16.80 4.77 -0.40
C TYR A 175 16.73 3.76 0.74
N LEU A 176 17.47 4.03 1.83
CA LEU A 176 17.47 3.23 3.04
C LEU A 176 17.61 4.12 4.27
N SER A 177 16.70 3.98 5.23
CA SER A 177 16.84 4.59 6.56
C SER A 177 16.55 3.56 7.65
N LEU A 178 17.43 3.55 8.66
CA LEU A 178 17.29 2.71 9.86
C LEU A 178 16.65 3.47 11.03
N ASP A 179 16.44 4.77 10.86
CA ASP A 179 15.80 5.64 11.85
C ASP A 179 15.16 6.85 11.13
N LEU A 180 14.02 6.62 10.49
CA LEU A 180 13.36 7.58 9.59
C LEU A 180 13.10 8.94 10.25
N HIS A 181 12.65 8.96 11.50
CA HIS A 181 12.31 10.20 12.20
C HIS A 181 13.52 11.04 12.59
N ASN A 182 14.72 10.45 12.60
CA ASN A 182 15.98 11.14 12.87
C ASN A 182 16.84 11.27 11.59
N SER A 183 16.25 11.04 10.42
CA SER A 183 16.90 11.22 9.12
C SER A 183 16.60 12.58 8.50
N ASP A 184 17.25 12.89 7.38
CA ASP A 184 17.02 14.06 6.56
C ASP A 184 15.83 13.90 5.58
N TYR A 185 15.04 12.85 5.73
CA TYR A 185 13.91 12.57 4.84
C TYR A 185 12.78 13.58 5.02
N GLU A 186 12.49 14.32 3.95
CA GLU A 186 11.38 15.26 3.88
C GLU A 186 10.10 14.60 3.36
N GLY A 187 8.93 15.15 3.72
CA GLY A 187 7.64 14.68 3.19
C GLY A 187 7.14 13.33 3.74
N ASN A 188 7.62 12.89 4.91
CA ASN A 188 7.08 11.69 5.55
C ASN A 188 5.63 11.92 6.03
N ILE A 189 4.68 11.22 5.42
CA ILE A 189 3.30 11.14 5.90
C ILE A 189 3.16 9.94 6.83
N MET A 190 2.85 10.22 8.10
CA MET A 190 2.80 9.22 9.15
C MET A 190 1.46 8.47 9.15
N THR A 191 1.50 7.18 9.47
CA THR A 191 0.26 6.43 9.78
C THR A 191 -0.17 6.70 11.22
N GLU A 192 -1.43 6.35 11.57
CA GLU A 192 -1.92 6.38 12.96
C GLU A 192 -1.06 5.51 13.89
N TYR A 193 -0.53 4.41 13.35
CA TYR A 193 0.37 3.51 14.06
C TYR A 193 1.73 4.18 14.27
N GLU A 194 2.31 4.78 13.23
CA GLU A 194 3.62 5.43 13.29
C GLU A 194 3.69 6.54 14.34
N GLU A 195 2.68 7.41 14.42
CA GLU A 195 2.62 8.50 15.40
C GLU A 195 2.62 7.97 16.84
N LYS A 196 1.93 6.86 17.08
CA LYS A 196 1.86 6.22 18.39
C LYS A 196 3.17 5.51 18.79
N PHE A 197 3.94 5.02 17.83
CA PHE A 197 5.15 4.23 18.10
C PHE A 197 6.42 5.08 18.12
N SER A 198 6.54 6.05 17.21
CA SER A 198 7.63 7.03 17.19
C SER A 198 7.66 7.87 18.48
N SER A 199 6.49 8.26 19.00
CA SER A 199 6.37 8.97 20.29
C SER A 199 6.86 8.16 21.51
N LYS A 200 7.08 6.85 21.35
CA LYS A 200 7.66 5.96 22.37
C LYS A 200 9.16 5.68 22.17
N GLY A 201 9.79 6.33 21.19
CA GLY A 201 11.20 6.15 20.86
C GLY A 201 11.50 4.90 20.03
N HIS A 202 10.48 4.24 19.44
CA HIS A 202 10.73 3.16 18.50
C HIS A 202 11.22 3.73 17.17
N ARG A 203 12.31 3.14 16.65
CA ARG A 203 12.82 3.45 15.31
C ARG A 203 11.85 2.99 14.25
N ILE A 204 11.70 3.80 13.22
CA ILE A 204 11.00 3.43 11.99
C ILE A 204 12.03 3.19 10.91
N TYR A 205 12.00 1.99 10.34
CA TYR A 205 12.82 1.59 9.22
C TYR A 205 12.08 1.91 7.92
N ARG A 206 12.81 2.37 6.91
CA ARG A 206 12.26 2.67 5.58
C ARG A 206 13.22 2.23 4.49
N VAL A 207 12.67 1.64 3.43
CA VAL A 207 13.41 1.31 2.22
C VAL A 207 12.57 1.67 0.99
N GLU A 208 13.20 2.24 -0.02
CA GLU A 208 12.67 2.31 -1.38
C GLU A 208 13.45 1.33 -2.25
N ALA A 209 12.72 0.46 -2.93
CA ALA A 209 13.30 -0.54 -3.81
C ALA A 209 12.65 -0.45 -5.20
N LYS A 210 13.49 -0.40 -6.23
CA LYS A 210 13.11 -0.26 -7.64
C LYS A 210 13.34 -1.56 -8.41
N TYR A 211 12.41 -1.95 -9.28
CA TYR A 211 12.64 -3.04 -10.24
C TYR A 211 13.68 -2.61 -11.30
N ARG A 212 14.51 -3.55 -11.75
CA ARG A 212 15.50 -3.25 -12.78
C ARG A 212 14.86 -3.38 -14.15
N THR A 213 15.09 -2.38 -15.01
CA THR A 213 14.66 -2.42 -16.42
C THR A 213 15.66 -3.18 -17.31
N GLU A 214 16.86 -3.45 -16.82
CA GLU A 214 17.90 -4.22 -17.50
C GLU A 214 18.45 -5.34 -16.59
N PRO A 215 18.81 -6.52 -17.13
CA PRO A 215 19.45 -7.58 -16.36
C PRO A 215 20.79 -7.13 -15.76
N MET A 216 21.15 -7.67 -14.59
CA MET A 216 22.51 -7.53 -14.06
C MET A 216 23.51 -8.13 -15.06
N GLN A 217 24.46 -7.31 -15.53
CA GLN A 217 25.67 -7.77 -16.23
C GLN A 217 26.58 -8.56 -15.29
#